data_AF-A0A2W4MS30-F1
#
_entry.id   AF-A0A2W4MS30-F1
#
_cell.length_a   1.000
_cell.length_b   1.000
_cell.length_c   1.000
_cell.angle_alpha   90.00
_cell.angle_beta   90.00
_cell.angle_gamma   90.00
#
_symmetry.space_group_name_H-M   'P 1'
#
loop_
_entity.id
_entity.type
_entity.pdbx_description
1 polymer ?
#
loop_
_entity_poly.entity_id
_entity_poly.type
_entity_poly.pdbx_seq_one_letter_code
_entity_poly.pdbx_strand_id
1 'polypeptide(L)' 'MPFRAEVKVTLRPGVLDPQGAAVERALRTLGYEGVREVRVGKVVELWLDAADEAEARAQ' A
#
# COMPACT_ATOMS: atom_id res chain seq x y z
N MET A 1 -25.07 6.71 -4.19
CA MET A 1 -23.87 6.12 -4.82
C MET A 1 -22.93 5.77 -3.68
N PRO A 2 -22.35 4.56 -3.63
CA PRO A 2 -21.49 4.17 -2.51
C PRO A 2 -20.22 5.04 -2.48
N PHE A 3 -19.75 5.35 -1.28
CA PHE A 3 -18.48 6.04 -1.08
C PHE A 3 -17.34 5.05 -1.29
N ARG A 4 -16.29 5.47 -2.00
CA ARG A 4 -15.06 4.67 -2.17
C ARG A 4 -14.02 5.13 -1.16
N ALA A 5 -13.57 4.23 -0.29
CA ALA A 5 -12.44 4.45 0.60
C ALA A 5 -11.22 3.64 0.12
N GLU A 6 -10.04 4.26 0.15
CA GLU A 6 -8.77 3.62 -0.16
C GLU A 6 -7.91 3.55 1.09
N VAL A 7 -7.54 2.33 1.50
CA VAL A 7 -6.71 2.07 2.68
C VAL A 7 -5.34 1.59 2.22
N LYS A 8 -4.30 2.36 2.54
CA LYS A 8 -2.90 2.00 2.29
C LYS A 8 -2.31 1.33 3.53
N VAL A 9 -2.06 0.03 3.42
CA VAL A 9 -1.45 -0.78 4.48
C VAL A 9 0.05 -0.87 4.23
N THR A 10 0.83 -0.26 5.11
CA THR A 10 2.29 -0.26 5.05
C THR A 10 2.90 -0.88 6.30
N LEU A 11 4.06 -1.51 6.16
CA LEU A 11 4.85 -2.01 7.28
C LEU A 11 5.44 -0.85 8.09
N ARG A 12 5.44 -0.99 9.42
CA ARG A 12 6.07 0.00 10.32
C ARG A 12 7.59 0.12 10.05
N PRO A 13 8.20 1.27 10.39
CA PRO A 13 9.66 1.41 10.34
C PRO A 13 10.35 0.31 11.15
N GLY A 14 11.45 -0.22 10.63
CA GLY A 14 12.22 -1.31 11.26
C GLY A 14 11.63 -2.71 11.12
N VAL A 15 10.40 -2.85 10.59
CA VAL A 15 9.83 -4.17 10.27
C VAL A 15 10.44 -4.69 8.97
N LEU A 16 10.99 -5.90 9.02
CA LEU A 16 11.55 -6.58 7.86
C LEU A 16 10.47 -6.83 6.80
N ASP A 17 10.80 -6.50 5.54
CA ASP A 17 9.95 -6.73 4.37
C ASP A 17 10.64 -7.70 3.39
N PRO A 18 10.40 -9.02 3.50
CA PRO A 18 10.98 -10.00 2.58
C PRO A 18 10.55 -9.80 1.13
N GLN A 19 9.34 -9.28 0.89
CA GLN A 19 8.80 -9.07 -0.46
C GLN A 19 9.48 -7.86 -1.12
N GLY A 20 9.59 -6.74 -0.40
CA GLY A 20 10.35 -5.58 -0.83
C GLY A 20 11.79 -5.93 -1.18
N ALA A 21 12.47 -6.69 -0.32
CA ALA A 21 13.84 -7.14 -0.59
C ALA A 21 13.95 -8.04 -1.84
N ALA A 22 12.95 -8.88 -2.12
CA ALA A 22 12.93 -9.70 -3.33
C ALA A 22 12.75 -8.85 -4.60
N VAL A 23 11.85 -7.87 -4.56
CA VAL A 23 11.61 -6.93 -5.67
C VAL A 23 12.85 -6.06 -5.91
N GLU A 24 13.49 -5.54 -4.86
CA GLU A 24 14.72 -4.77 -4.98
C GLU A 24 15.83 -5.57 -5.68
N ARG A 25 16.02 -6.83 -5.29
CA ARG A 25 16.98 -7.73 -5.96
C ARG A 25 16.65 -7.93 -7.43
N ALA A 26 15.37 -8.13 -7.77
CA ALA A 26 14.95 -8.28 -9.16
C ALA A 26 15.23 -7.01 -9.99
N LEU A 27 14.95 -5.83 -9.43
CA LEU A 27 15.21 -4.55 -10.09
C LEU A 27 16.71 -4.33 -10.33
N ARG A 28 17.58 -4.69 -9.38
CA ARG A 28 19.03 -4.64 -9.60
C ARG A 28 19.48 -5.55 -10.74
N THR A 29 18.97 -6.78 -10.80
CA THR A 29 19.26 -7.72 -11.90
C THR A 29 18.83 -7.17 -13.26
N LEU A 30 17.76 -6.37 -13.30
CA LEU A 30 17.28 -5.72 -14.52
C LEU A 30 18.06 -4.45 -14.89
N GLY A 31 19.08 -4.05 -14.12
CA GLY A 31 19.95 -2.91 -14.40
C GLY A 31 19.50 -1.58 -13.78
N TYR A 32 18.51 -1.59 -12.88
CA TYR A 32 18.07 -0.38 -12.17
C TYR A 32 18.98 -0.09 -10.97
N GLU A 33 20.11 0.58 -11.19
CA GLU A 33 21.11 0.87 -10.14
C GLU A 33 20.70 1.99 -9.16
N GLY A 34 19.74 2.84 -9.54
CA GLY A 34 19.29 3.96 -8.72
C GLY A 34 18.32 3.61 -7.59
N VAL A 35 17.82 2.37 -7.55
CA VAL A 35 16.82 1.92 -6.55
C VAL A 35 17.52 1.53 -5.26
N ARG A 36 17.31 2.31 -4.19
CA ARG A 36 17.98 2.13 -2.89
C ARG A 36 17.20 1.31 -1.87
N GLU A 37 15.88 1.32 -1.95
CA GLU A 37 14.99 0.63 -1.01
C GLU A 37 13.65 0.38 -1.70
N VAL A 38 13.09 -0.81 -1.50
CA VAL A 38 11.73 -1.15 -1.95
C VAL A 38 10.91 -1.60 -0.74
N ARG A 39 9.71 -1.03 -0.61
CA ARG A 39 8.71 -1.40 0.40
C ARG A 39 7.45 -1.86 -0.29
N VAL A 40 6.98 -3.05 0.06
CA VAL A 40 5.73 -3.63 -0.45
C VAL A 40 4.66 -3.48 0.63
N GLY A 41 3.54 -2.88 0.22
CA GLY A 41 2.34 -2.74 1.04
C GLY A 41 1.12 -3.31 0.32
N LYS A 42 -0.05 -3.08 0.88
CA LYS A 42 -1.33 -3.40 0.24
C LYS A 42 -2.15 -2.13 0.07
N VAL A 43 -2.91 -2.05 -1.01
CA VAL A 43 -3.99 -1.09 -1.17
C VAL A 43 -5.29 -1.88 -1.09
N VAL A 44 -6.18 -1.45 -0.21
CA VAL A 44 -7.51 -2.06 -0.04
C VAL A 44 -8.55 -1.01 -0.39
N GLU A 45 -9.43 -1.36 -1.31
CA GLU A 45 -10.54 -0.51 -1.71
C GLU A 45 -11.82 -1.03 -1.08
N LEU A 46 -12.58 -0.11 -0.49
CA LEU A 46 -13.85 -0.40 0.17
C LEU A 46 -14.93 0.46 -0.49
N TRP A 47 -16.11 -0.13 -0.66
CA TRP A 47 -17.32 0.58 -1.07
C TRP A 47 -18.28 0.58 0.10
N LEU A 48 -18.66 1.77 0.56
CA LEU A 48 -19.44 2.01 1.77
C LEU A 48 -20.77 2.65 1.39
N ASP A 49 -21.86 2.08 1.89
CA ASP A 49 -23.16 2.73 1.84
C ASP A 49 -23.31 3.66 3.06
N ALA A 50 -23.52 4.94 2.79
CA ALA A 50 -23.71 5.98 3.80
C ALA A 50 -24.54 7.13 3.22
N ALA A 51 -25.17 7.93 4.08
CA ALA A 51 -25.91 9.11 3.66
C ALA A 51 -24.98 10.26 3.26
N ASP A 52 -23.82 10.39 3.93
CA ASP A 52 -22.81 11.41 3.66
C ASP A 52 -21.37 10.95 3.97
N GLU A 53 -20.40 11.80 3.68
CA GLU A 53 -18.98 11.49 3.87
C GLU A 53 -18.59 11.35 5.35
N ALA A 54 -19.25 12.08 6.25
CA ALA A 54 -18.92 12.03 7.68
C ALA A 54 -19.36 10.68 8.29
N GLU A 55 -20.55 10.21 7.92
CA GLU A 55 -21.03 8.88 8.26
C GLU A 55 -20.13 7.79 7.64
N ALA A 56 -19.76 7.92 6.37
CA ALA A 56 -18.86 6.97 5.71
C ALA A 56 -17.48 6.86 6.38
N ARG A 57 -16.95 7.98 6.92
CA ARG A 57 -15.66 8.00 7.65
C ARG A 57 -15.73 7.43 9.07
N ALA A 58 -16.92 7.33 9.65
CA ALA A 58 -17.13 6.87 11.02
C ALA A 58 -17.38 5.36 11.14
N GLN A 59 -17.68 4.68 10.03
CA GLN A 59 -17.79 3.21 9.93
C GLN A 59 -16.41 2.54 9.91
#